data_AF-A0A6A4H9H6-F1
#
_entry.id   AF-A0A6A4H9H6-F1
#
_cell.length_a   1.000
_cell.length_b   1.000
_cell.length_c   1.000
_cell.angle_alpha   90.00
_cell.angle_beta   90.00
_cell.angle_gamma   90.00
#
_symmetry.space_group_name_H-M   'P 1'
#
loop_
_entity.id
_entity.type
_entity.pdbx_description
1 polymer ?
#
loop_
_entity_poly.entity_id
_entity_poly.type
_entity_poly.pdbx_seq_one_letter_code
_entity_poly.pdbx_strand_id
1 'polypeptide(L)'
;MDIDPKVRRECTTSSSLRSLKRLQKYNRNKSKTDDYKWAHWPCSKLPDKVPEEQRRFEVLKVFGSRKYKPVAIKVRPVKTLMPEEFVVKRNITGDPLAGMPTLDPNPPEFKLSEKYTAT
;
A
#
# COMPACT_ATOMS: atom_id res chain seq x y z
N MET A 1 35.31 40.17 -59.49
CA MET A 1 34.06 40.70 -58.92
C MET A 1 33.79 39.81 -57.74
N ASP A 2 34.40 40.07 -56.59
CA ASP A 2 34.42 39.08 -55.52
C ASP A 2 34.21 39.82 -54.20
N ILE A 3 32.94 39.91 -53.79
CA ILE A 3 32.55 40.31 -52.45
C ILE A 3 32.03 39.05 -51.78
N ASP A 4 32.86 38.42 -50.96
CA ASP A 4 32.41 37.45 -49.97
C ASP A 4 32.41 38.10 -48.59
N PRO A 5 31.26 38.48 -48.01
CA PRO A 5 31.11 38.60 -46.58
C PRO A 5 30.37 37.35 -46.12
N LYS A 6 31.16 36.48 -45.50
CA LYS A 6 30.76 35.35 -44.68
C LYS A 6 29.76 35.83 -43.61
N VAL A 7 28.47 35.90 -43.96
CA VAL A 7 27.40 35.95 -42.97
C VAL A 7 27.28 34.54 -42.42
N ARG A 8 27.99 34.29 -41.30
CA ARG A 8 27.70 33.14 -40.44
C ARG A 8 26.25 33.28 -39.98
N ARG A 9 25.34 32.63 -40.70
CA ARG A 9 24.02 32.31 -40.16
C ARG A 9 24.28 31.23 -39.13
N GLU A 10 24.15 31.58 -37.86
CA GLU A 10 24.01 30.60 -36.81
C GLU A 10 22.68 29.88 -37.06
N CYS A 11 22.77 28.74 -37.74
CA CYS A 11 21.62 27.89 -37.99
C CYS A 11 21.16 27.32 -36.64
N THR A 12 20.24 28.01 -35.95
CA THR A 12 19.49 27.41 -34.84
C THR A 12 18.70 26.25 -35.42
N THR A 13 19.28 25.05 -35.33
CA THR A 13 18.73 23.83 -35.91
C THR A 13 17.55 23.42 -35.03
N SER A 14 16.36 23.98 -35.29
CA SER A 14 15.14 23.46 -34.71
C SER A 14 14.89 22.09 -35.35
N SER A 15 15.24 21.03 -34.64
CA SER A 15 15.02 19.67 -35.11
C SER A 15 13.53 19.47 -35.36
N SER A 16 13.17 19.13 -36.60
CA SER A 16 11.80 18.78 -37.00
C SER A 16 11.11 17.87 -35.97
N LEU A 17 9.83 18.08 -35.68
CA LEU A 17 9.07 17.25 -34.75
C LEU A 17 9.13 15.75 -35.10
N ARG A 18 9.29 15.40 -36.39
CA ARG A 18 9.48 14.00 -36.83
C ARG A 18 10.86 13.45 -36.43
N SER A 19 11.93 14.26 -36.51
CA SER A 19 13.26 13.83 -36.09
C SER A 19 13.36 13.72 -34.56
N LEU A 20 12.71 14.62 -33.81
CA LEU A 20 12.59 14.52 -32.35
C LEU A 20 11.82 13.28 -31.91
N LYS A 21 10.69 12.97 -32.56
CA LYS A 21 9.92 11.75 -32.25
C LYS A 21 10.72 10.48 -32.56
N ARG A 22 11.50 10.48 -33.65
CA ARG A 22 12.38 9.36 -34.01
C ARG A 22 13.51 9.19 -33.00
N LEU A 23 14.12 10.30 -32.56
CA LEU A 23 15.16 10.31 -31.54
C LEU A 23 14.61 9.87 -30.17
N GLN A 24 13.43 10.35 -29.78
CA GLN A 24 12.75 9.91 -28.55
C GLN A 24 12.44 8.41 -28.58
N LYS A 25 11.95 7.88 -29.72
CA LYS A 25 11.70 6.44 -29.89
C LYS A 25 13.00 5.63 -29.82
N TYR A 26 14.06 6.10 -30.47
CA TYR A 26 15.39 5.48 -30.40
C TYR A 26 15.92 5.47 -28.96
N ASN A 27 15.89 6.60 -28.27
CA ASN A 27 16.30 6.71 -26.86
C ASN A 27 15.46 5.81 -25.95
N ARG A 28 14.15 5.71 -26.18
CA ARG A 28 13.23 4.84 -25.43
C ARG A 28 13.46 3.35 -25.68
N ASN A 29 13.94 2.97 -26.86
CA ASN A 29 14.32 1.59 -27.15
C ASN A 29 15.70 1.26 -26.60
N LYS A 30 16.65 2.21 -26.73
CA LYS A 30 18.00 2.10 -26.18
C LYS A 30 17.96 2.02 -24.65
N SER A 31 17.05 2.74 -23.98
CA SER A 31 16.92 2.66 -22.52
C SER A 31 16.46 1.30 -21.98
N LYS A 32 15.98 0.42 -22.86
CA LYS A 32 15.52 -0.93 -22.50
C LYS A 32 16.59 -2.00 -22.70
N THR A 33 17.68 -1.72 -23.43
CA THR A 33 18.75 -2.70 -23.62
C THR A 33 19.50 -2.88 -22.31
N ASP A 34 19.92 -4.11 -22.02
CA ASP A 34 20.58 -4.42 -20.75
C ASP A 34 21.92 -3.72 -20.63
N ASP A 35 22.63 -3.49 -21.75
CA ASP A 35 23.84 -2.68 -21.82
C ASP A 35 23.61 -1.24 -21.36
N TYR A 36 22.50 -0.63 -21.78
CA TYR A 36 22.16 0.73 -21.38
C TYR A 36 21.74 0.78 -19.92
N LYS A 37 20.96 -0.20 -19.44
CA LYS A 37 20.61 -0.33 -18.03
C LYS A 37 21.89 -0.49 -17.20
N TRP A 38 22.83 -1.33 -17.57
CA TRP A 38 24.10 -1.48 -16.84
C TRP A 38 24.92 -0.18 -16.80
N ALA A 39 24.94 0.59 -17.88
CA ALA A 39 25.71 1.84 -17.96
C ALA A 39 25.04 3.06 -17.28
N HIS A 40 23.70 3.12 -17.25
CA HIS A 40 22.95 4.32 -16.81
C HIS A 40 22.06 4.08 -15.60
N TRP A 41 21.80 2.84 -15.21
CA TRP A 41 21.21 2.55 -13.91
C TRP A 41 22.14 3.11 -12.86
N PRO A 42 21.63 3.70 -11.76
CA PRO A 42 22.47 4.01 -10.62
C PRO A 42 23.01 2.67 -10.12
N CYS A 43 24.19 2.29 -10.61
CA CYS A 43 25.02 1.31 -9.95
C CYS A 43 25.12 1.88 -8.55
N SER A 44 24.45 1.24 -7.59
CA SER A 44 24.58 1.62 -6.20
C SER A 44 26.05 1.39 -5.92
N LYS A 45 26.86 2.43 -6.08
CA LYS A 45 28.19 2.46 -5.51
C LYS A 45 27.87 2.25 -4.04
N LEU A 46 28.05 1.01 -3.59
CA LEU A 46 28.14 0.73 -2.18
C LEU A 46 29.10 1.81 -1.68
N PRO A 47 28.69 2.63 -0.69
CA PRO A 47 29.56 3.69 -0.22
C PRO A 47 30.94 3.09 0.03
N ASP A 48 31.99 3.76 -0.46
CA ASP A 48 33.37 3.31 -0.32
C ASP A 48 33.53 2.71 1.06
N LYS A 49 33.95 1.43 1.13
CA LYS A 49 33.89 0.56 2.31
C LYS A 49 34.03 1.39 3.59
N VAL A 50 32.91 1.80 4.16
CA VAL A 50 32.91 2.58 5.39
C VAL A 50 33.68 1.74 6.40
N PRO A 51 34.64 2.29 7.18
CA PRO A 51 35.38 1.53 8.17
C PRO A 51 34.41 0.64 8.95
N GLU A 52 34.78 -0.61 9.20
CA GLU A 52 33.86 -1.66 9.68
C GLU A 52 33.08 -1.22 10.94
N GLU A 53 33.70 -0.39 11.77
CA GLU A 53 33.14 0.24 12.95
C GLU A 53 31.95 1.18 12.69
N GLN A 54 31.90 1.82 11.53
CA GLN A 54 30.86 2.78 11.12
C GLN A 54 29.70 2.09 10.38
N ARG A 55 29.94 0.91 9.79
CA ARG A 55 28.91 0.14 9.04
C ARG A 55 27.70 -0.20 9.90
N ARG A 56 27.92 -0.56 11.17
CA ARG A 56 26.83 -0.88 12.10
C ARG A 56 25.87 0.30 12.31
N PHE A 57 26.40 1.52 12.39
CA PHE A 57 25.60 2.73 12.60
C PHE A 57 24.87 3.17 11.33
N GLU A 58 25.50 3.03 10.16
CA GLU A 58 24.89 3.34 8.86
C GLU A 58 23.71 2.39 8.55
N VAL A 59 23.89 1.08 8.81
CA VAL A 59 22.84 0.05 8.67
C VAL A 59 21.68 0.37 9.61
N LEU A 60 21.94 0.67 10.89
CA LEU A 60 20.90 1.09 11.83
C LEU A 60 20.21 2.40 11.40
N LYS A 61 20.90 3.32 10.74
CA LYS A 61 20.31 4.56 10.21
C LYS A 61 19.39 4.29 9.02
N VAL A 62 19.77 3.41 8.09
CA VAL A 62 18.97 3.06 6.90
C VAL A 62 17.76 2.18 7.26
N PHE A 63 17.92 1.22 8.17
CA PHE A 63 16.84 0.30 8.56
C PHE A 63 16.03 0.78 9.78
N GLY A 64 16.63 1.54 10.69
CA GLY A 64 15.96 2.08 11.88
C GLY A 64 15.13 3.34 11.60
N SER A 65 15.46 4.12 10.57
CA SER A 65 14.62 5.24 10.11
C SER A 65 13.38 4.78 9.32
N ARG A 66 13.39 3.53 8.82
CA ARG A 66 12.24 2.93 8.16
C ARG A 66 11.27 2.44 9.23
N LYS A 67 10.36 3.33 9.65
CA LYS A 67 9.20 2.94 10.45
C LYS A 67 8.52 1.75 9.78
N TYR A 68 8.44 0.63 10.49
CA TYR A 68 7.81 -0.59 9.99
C TYR A 68 6.43 -0.25 9.44
N LYS A 69 6.07 -0.76 8.26
CA LYS A 69 4.76 -0.43 7.66
C LYS A 69 3.67 -0.80 8.68
N PRO A 70 2.82 0.15 9.11
CA PRO A 70 1.83 -0.13 10.15
C PRO A 70 0.94 -1.28 9.69
N VAL A 71 0.83 -2.30 10.54
CA VAL A 71 0.04 -3.51 10.26
C VAL A 71 -1.41 -3.15 9.96
N ALA A 72 -1.94 -2.12 10.63
CA ALA A 72 -3.28 -1.58 10.38
C ALA A 72 -3.53 -1.10 8.93
N ILE A 73 -2.49 -0.70 8.19
CA ILE A 73 -2.63 -0.30 6.77
C ILE A 73 -2.55 -1.53 5.84
N LYS A 74 -1.95 -2.64 6.28
CA LYS A 74 -1.88 -3.88 5.51
C LYS A 74 -3.20 -4.66 5.55
N VAL A 75 -3.91 -4.61 6.67
CA VAL A 75 -5.16 -5.34 6.84
C VAL A 75 -6.30 -4.54 6.19
N ARG A 76 -6.69 -4.91 4.98
CA ARG A 76 -7.94 -4.46 4.40
C ARG A 76 -9.04 -5.40 4.88
N PRO A 77 -10.03 -4.94 5.67
CA PRO A 77 -11.17 -5.78 5.99
C PRO A 77 -11.85 -6.14 4.67
N VAL A 78 -12.09 -7.44 4.46
CA VAL A 78 -12.91 -7.90 3.34
C VAL A 78 -14.30 -7.33 3.60
N LYS A 79 -14.80 -6.46 2.72
CA LYS A 79 -16.20 -6.04 2.72
C LYS A 79 -17.03 -7.24 2.29
N THR A 80 -17.27 -8.17 3.21
CA THR A 80 -18.16 -9.28 2.95
C THR A 80 -19.57 -8.70 2.90
N LEU A 81 -20.19 -8.72 1.72
CA LEU A 81 -21.65 -8.85 1.69
C LEU A 81 -21.91 -10.23 2.30
N MET A 82 -22.53 -10.27 3.47
CA MET A 82 -22.92 -11.55 4.06
C MET A 82 -23.83 -12.22 3.04
N PRO A 83 -23.46 -13.39 2.48
CA PRO A 83 -24.28 -14.04 1.47
C PRO A 83 -25.68 -14.21 2.03
N GLU A 84 -26.69 -14.04 1.19
CA GLU A 84 -28.09 -14.15 1.64
C GLU A 84 -28.39 -15.50 2.29
N GLU A 85 -27.62 -16.53 1.91
CA GLU A 85 -27.61 -17.87 2.51
C GLU A 85 -27.33 -17.88 4.02
N PHE A 86 -26.52 -16.94 4.52
CA PHE A 86 -26.16 -16.82 5.94
C PHE A 86 -26.98 -15.72 6.66
N VAL A 87 -27.91 -15.05 5.96
CA VAL A 87 -28.83 -14.09 6.58
C VAL A 87 -29.93 -14.88 7.28
N VAL A 88 -29.93 -14.85 8.62
CA VAL A 88 -31.00 -15.44 9.43
C VAL A 88 -32.30 -14.66 9.19
N LYS A 89 -33.18 -15.19 8.34
CA LYS A 89 -34.52 -14.66 8.10
C LYS A 89 -35.44 -15.09 9.24
N ARG A 90 -35.88 -14.14 10.08
CA ARG A 90 -36.86 -14.40 11.15
C ARG A 90 -38.27 -14.40 10.56
N ASN A 91 -38.87 -15.58 10.39
CA ASN A 91 -40.28 -15.72 10.02
C ASN A 91 -41.13 -15.78 11.30
N ILE A 92 -41.41 -14.62 11.89
CA ILE A 92 -42.28 -14.54 13.07
C ILE A 92 -43.72 -14.52 12.57
N THR A 93 -44.41 -15.66 12.60
CA THR A 93 -45.84 -15.76 12.30
C THR A 93 -46.64 -15.86 13.60
N GLY A 94 -47.51 -14.88 13.85
CA GLY A 94 -48.30 -14.80 15.09
C GLY A 94 -47.52 -14.19 16.26
N ASP A 95 -48.12 -14.20 17.45
CA ASP A 95 -47.49 -13.71 18.66
C ASP A 95 -46.63 -14.83 19.29
N PRO A 96 -45.29 -14.67 19.34
CA PRO A 96 -44.41 -15.69 19.90
C PRO A 96 -44.61 -15.88 21.42
N LEU A 97 -45.28 -14.95 22.09
CA LEU A 97 -45.51 -15.00 23.53
C LEU A 97 -46.90 -15.49 23.92
N ALA A 98 -47.77 -15.84 22.95
CA ALA A 98 -49.15 -16.22 23.21
C ALA A 98 -49.31 -17.44 24.14
N GLY A 99 -48.32 -18.34 24.18
CA GLY A 99 -48.32 -19.53 25.05
C GLY A 99 -47.59 -19.35 26.38
N MET A 100 -46.99 -18.18 26.64
CA MET A 100 -46.21 -17.96 27.84
C MET A 100 -47.14 -17.66 29.03
N PRO A 101 -46.98 -18.34 30.18
CA PRO A 101 -47.73 -17.99 31.38
C PRO A 101 -47.36 -16.58 31.84
N THR A 102 -48.36 -15.82 32.30
CA THR A 102 -48.10 -14.52 32.93
C THR A 102 -47.35 -14.77 34.24
N LEU A 103 -46.16 -14.17 34.36
CA LEU A 103 -45.36 -14.23 35.58
C LEU A 103 -45.86 -13.17 36.58
N ASP A 104 -45.83 -13.50 37.86
CA ASP A 104 -46.11 -12.54 38.91
C ASP A 104 -45.04 -11.44 38.92
N PRO A 105 -45.43 -10.16 38.87
CA PRO A 105 -44.48 -9.06 38.81
C PRO A 105 -43.74 -8.83 40.13
N ASN A 106 -44.24 -9.38 41.23
CA ASN A 106 -43.61 -9.28 42.54
C ASN A 106 -42.89 -10.60 42.87
N PRO A 107 -41.56 -10.66 42.80
CA PRO A 107 -40.83 -11.85 43.16
C PRO A 107 -40.94 -12.12 44.67
N PRO A 108 -40.76 -13.38 45.11
CA PRO A 108 -40.74 -13.70 46.53
C PRO A 108 -39.58 -12.99 47.24
N GLU A 109 -39.75 -12.70 48.53
CA GLU A 109 -38.70 -12.13 49.36
C GLU A 109 -37.47 -13.05 49.38
N PHE A 110 -36.30 -12.45 49.19
CA PHE A 110 -35.04 -13.17 49.18
C PHE A 110 -34.74 -13.79 50.56
N LYS A 111 -34.48 -15.10 50.58
CA LYS A 111 -34.07 -15.85 51.77
C LYS A 111 -32.67 -16.41 51.56
N LEU A 112 -31.77 -16.15 52.51
CA LEU A 112 -30.43 -16.74 52.51
C LEU A 112 -30.57 -18.27 52.62
N SER A 113 -30.25 -18.99 51.55
CA SER A 113 -30.20 -20.45 51.54
C SER A 113 -28.79 -20.94 51.91
N GLU A 114 -28.69 -22.23 52.24
CA GLU A 114 -27.40 -22.90 52.31
C GLU A 114 -26.67 -22.81 50.95
N LYS A 115 -25.34 -22.71 50.99
CA LYS A 115 -24.52 -22.65 49.77
C LYS A 115 -24.69 -23.98 49.02
N TYR A 116 -25.08 -23.91 47.74
CA TYR A 116 -25.25 -25.10 46.89
C TYR A 116 -23.95 -25.89 46.67
N THR A 117 -22.80 -25.30 46.96
CA THR A 117 -21.50 -25.96 46.91
C THR A 117 -21.04 -26.28 48.34
N ALA A 118 -21.05 -27.56 48.68
CA ALA A 118 -20.29 -28.06 49.82
C ALA A 118 -18.79 -27.80 49.52
N THR A 119 -18.15 -27.01 50.38
CA THR A 119 -16.70 -26.76 50.36
C THR A 119 -15.94 -27.85 51.10
#